data_AF-A0A929ZMV8-F1
#
_entry.id   AF-A0A929ZMV8-F1
#
_cell.length_a   1.000
_cell.length_b   1.000
_cell.length_c   1.000
_cell.angle_alpha   90.00
_cell.angle_beta   90.00
_cell.angle_gamma   90.00
#
_symmetry.space_group_name_H-M   'P 1'
#
loop_
_entity.id
_entity.type
_entity.pdbx_description
1 polymer ?
#
loop_
_entity_poly.entity_id
_entity_poly.type
_entity_poly.pdbx_seq_one_letter_code
_entity_poly.pdbx_strand_id
1 'polypeptide(L)'
;MFRRKSLFTVLLALIVSLSMLPIFKLEAHAATVNASTLAELQQAINDATDATEIVLTADIPLAATVTVPARKDITLSGGFTLTRTNSAIAFDIKEGASLTWQDIILDGNAQDTNYKSAVINNQGKLIINGGEIKNVRSNSAMVGIVTAKGPNAVLTMNGGSIHDNYMSNQFTNVVKITEGASFFMNGGDISNNTLEHGGSSGLNAAGGVEGIKGNSTMEMTGGTITGNTAEYGGILVGTYSLNYTRSENWSNPAYLYSTGTLKLNGGIISNNTAATLGGGIAVNGTGKLIMDGGTISGNKAPFGGGIGVNDYLTSADGRRFGEARWRGFFPASASINDGLITGNEAT
;
A
#
# COMPACT_ATOMS: atom_id res chain seq x y z
N MET A 1 -47.77 -29.71 55.84
CA MET A 1 -46.65 -29.81 54.86
C MET A 1 -46.85 -28.77 53.77
N PHE A 2 -46.53 -27.49 54.03
CA PHE A 2 -46.59 -26.42 53.03
C PHE A 2 -45.18 -26.17 52.48
N ARG A 3 -45.04 -26.35 51.17
CA ARG A 3 -43.77 -26.39 50.43
C ARG A 3 -43.15 -25.00 50.31
N ARG A 4 -41.89 -24.90 50.74
CA ARG A 4 -40.89 -23.93 50.25
C ARG A 4 -40.73 -24.09 48.73
N LYS A 5 -41.47 -23.30 47.96
CA LYS A 5 -41.21 -22.88 46.58
C LYS A 5 -41.73 -21.43 46.56
N SER A 6 -41.06 -20.38 46.13
CA SER A 6 -40.17 -20.33 44.99
C SER A 6 -39.43 -18.96 44.92
N LEU A 7 -38.75 -18.54 46.00
CA LEU A 7 -37.84 -17.36 45.96
C LEU A 7 -36.79 -17.47 44.82
N PHE A 8 -36.43 -18.70 44.45
CA PHE A 8 -35.58 -19.01 43.31
C PHE A 8 -36.20 -18.65 41.95
N THR A 9 -37.52 -18.65 41.81
CA THR A 9 -38.20 -18.42 40.52
C THR A 9 -38.37 -16.93 40.24
N VAL A 10 -38.52 -16.12 41.29
CA VAL A 10 -38.53 -14.65 41.17
C VAL A 10 -37.13 -14.13 40.85
N LEU A 11 -36.08 -14.71 41.45
CA LEU A 11 -34.70 -14.34 41.14
C LEU A 11 -34.29 -14.73 39.71
N LEU A 12 -34.72 -15.90 39.22
CA LEU A 12 -34.47 -16.33 37.85
C LEU A 12 -35.22 -15.47 36.82
N ALA A 13 -36.45 -15.04 37.12
CA ALA A 13 -37.20 -14.12 36.27
C ALA A 13 -36.57 -12.71 36.20
N LEU A 14 -35.94 -12.25 37.29
CA LEU A 14 -35.23 -10.96 37.32
C LEU A 14 -33.89 -11.00 36.57
N ILE A 15 -33.19 -12.14 36.58
CA ILE A 15 -31.94 -12.34 35.84
C ILE A 15 -32.21 -12.45 34.33
N VAL A 16 -33.29 -13.12 33.95
CA VAL A 16 -33.71 -13.23 32.54
C VAL A 16 -34.26 -11.89 32.00
N SER A 17 -34.88 -11.05 32.84
CA SER A 17 -35.33 -9.72 32.42
C SER A 17 -34.20 -8.70 32.28
N LEU A 18 -33.14 -8.78 33.10
CA LEU A 18 -31.94 -7.95 32.92
C LEU A 18 -31.10 -8.37 31.70
N SER A 19 -31.11 -9.65 31.30
CA SER A 19 -30.41 -10.13 30.10
C SER A 19 -31.12 -9.82 28.78
N MET A 20 -32.35 -9.32 28.83
CA MET A 20 -33.19 -8.98 27.66
C MET A 20 -33.32 -7.46 27.46
N LEU A 21 -32.58 -6.65 28.22
CA LEU A 21 -32.37 -5.25 27.84
C LEU A 21 -31.67 -5.25 26.48
N PRO A 22 -32.21 -4.58 25.45
CA PRO A 22 -31.45 -4.30 24.26
C PRO A 22 -30.18 -3.61 24.74
N ILE A 23 -29.02 -4.23 24.51
CA ILE A 23 -27.77 -3.48 24.50
C ILE A 23 -27.95 -2.54 23.31
N PHE A 24 -28.49 -1.34 23.57
CA PHE A 24 -28.37 -0.24 22.67
C PHE A 24 -26.86 -0.05 22.53
N LYS A 25 -26.31 -0.64 21.47
CA LYS A 25 -25.00 -0.29 20.97
C LYS A 25 -25.15 1.17 20.62
N LEU A 26 -24.74 2.05 21.54
CA LEU A 26 -24.62 3.46 21.25
C LEU A 26 -23.58 3.50 20.13
N GLU A 27 -24.03 3.64 18.89
CA GLU A 27 -23.11 3.98 17.82
C GLU A 27 -22.56 5.34 18.22
N ALA A 28 -21.33 5.32 18.74
CA ALA A 28 -20.56 6.53 18.93
C ALA A 28 -20.46 7.15 17.53
N HIS A 29 -21.31 8.13 17.25
CA HIS A 29 -21.15 8.98 16.08
C HIS A 29 -19.80 9.65 16.24
N ALA A 30 -18.93 9.47 15.25
CA ALA A 30 -17.66 10.17 15.21
C ALA A 30 -17.93 11.66 15.41
N ALA A 31 -17.13 12.33 16.24
CA ALA A 31 -17.24 13.78 16.37
C ALA A 31 -16.95 14.41 15.00
N THR A 32 -17.82 15.27 14.49
CA THR A 32 -17.61 15.95 13.20
C THR A 32 -17.07 17.36 13.45
N VAL A 33 -15.94 17.69 12.84
CA VAL A 33 -15.25 18.99 12.95
C VAL A 33 -14.94 19.50 11.54
N ASN A 34 -15.02 20.82 11.32
CA ASN A 34 -14.67 21.41 10.03
C ASN A 34 -13.24 21.96 10.04
N ALA A 35 -12.57 21.93 8.89
CA ALA A 35 -11.29 22.59 8.70
C ALA A 35 -11.22 23.28 7.32
N SER A 36 -10.77 24.53 7.30
CA SER A 36 -10.59 25.34 6.08
C SER A 36 -9.13 25.76 5.85
N THR A 37 -8.24 25.48 6.81
CA THR A 37 -6.81 25.81 6.74
C THR A 37 -5.95 24.66 7.26
N LEU A 38 -4.66 24.68 6.91
CA LEU A 38 -3.69 23.69 7.41
C LEU A 38 -3.61 23.67 8.94
N ALA A 39 -3.65 24.85 9.57
CA ALA A 39 -3.59 24.97 11.02
C ALA A 39 -4.82 24.35 11.69
N GLU A 40 -6.02 24.62 11.15
CA GLU A 40 -7.27 24.03 11.65
C GLU A 40 -7.29 22.51 11.46
N LEU A 41 -6.85 22.01 10.30
CA LEU A 41 -6.76 20.57 10.03
C LEU A 41 -5.83 19.88 11.04
N GLN A 42 -4.62 20.43 11.25
CA GLN A 42 -3.69 19.84 12.20
C GLN A 42 -4.19 19.93 13.64
N GLN A 43 -4.85 21.04 14.01
CA GLN A 43 -5.43 21.22 15.34
C GLN A 43 -6.56 20.22 15.60
N ALA A 44 -7.48 20.03 14.64
CA ALA A 44 -8.57 19.07 14.76
C ALA A 44 -8.07 17.63 14.95
N ILE A 45 -6.99 17.24 14.25
CA ILE A 45 -6.33 15.94 14.48
C ILE A 45 -5.76 15.83 15.89
N ASN A 46 -5.10 16.89 16.37
CA ASN A 46 -4.49 16.92 17.70
C ASN A 46 -5.52 16.87 18.82
N ASP A 47 -6.70 17.46 18.63
CA ASP A 47 -7.77 17.51 19.64
C ASP A 47 -8.66 16.26 19.66
N ALA A 48 -8.69 15.47 18.59
CA ALA A 48 -9.47 14.23 18.53
C ALA A 48 -9.16 13.26 19.68
N THR A 49 -10.11 13.00 20.58
CA THR A 49 -9.96 12.02 21.68
C THR A 49 -10.46 10.64 21.30
N ASP A 50 -11.46 10.61 20.42
CA ASP A 50 -12.14 9.43 19.91
C ASP A 50 -12.16 9.49 18.37
N ALA A 51 -12.82 8.52 17.73
CA ALA A 51 -13.03 8.56 16.28
C ALA A 51 -13.65 9.90 15.87
N THR A 52 -12.99 10.60 14.95
CA THR A 52 -13.35 11.98 14.57
C THR A 52 -13.36 12.11 13.05
N GLU A 53 -14.44 12.66 12.51
CA GLU A 53 -14.52 13.10 11.12
C GLU A 53 -14.12 14.57 11.03
N ILE A 54 -13.16 14.86 10.15
CA ILE A 54 -12.74 16.20 9.79
C ILE A 54 -13.23 16.47 8.37
N VAL A 55 -14.22 17.35 8.24
CA VAL A 55 -14.78 17.75 6.96
C VAL A 55 -14.05 18.99 6.48
N LEU A 56 -13.33 18.87 5.36
CA LEU A 56 -12.73 20.01 4.71
C LEU A 56 -13.83 20.91 4.13
N THR A 57 -13.66 22.23 4.28
CA THR A 57 -14.61 23.23 3.78
C THR A 57 -13.99 24.19 2.77
N ALA A 58 -12.71 24.02 2.45
CA ALA A 58 -11.97 24.77 1.45
C ALA A 58 -10.76 23.97 0.96
N ASP A 59 -10.20 24.37 -0.19
CA ASP A 59 -8.89 23.89 -0.62
C ASP A 59 -7.80 24.39 0.34
N ILE A 60 -6.84 23.52 0.68
CA ILE A 60 -5.81 23.83 1.66
C ILE A 60 -4.41 23.67 1.04
N PRO A 61 -3.59 24.74 1.01
CA PRO A 61 -2.18 24.61 0.70
C PRO A 61 -1.42 23.96 1.87
N LEU A 62 -0.73 22.86 1.59
CA LEU A 62 0.09 22.12 2.54
C LEU A 62 1.51 22.71 2.58
N ALA A 63 1.68 23.76 3.40
CA ALA A 63 2.98 24.36 3.69
C ALA A 63 3.84 23.54 4.68
N ALA A 64 3.27 22.53 5.34
CA ALA A 64 3.96 21.62 6.23
C ALA A 64 3.25 20.25 6.24
N THR A 65 3.93 19.24 6.80
CA THR A 65 3.38 17.89 6.97
C THR A 65 2.20 17.88 7.93
N VAL A 66 1.11 17.25 7.51
CA VAL A 66 -0.01 16.87 8.38
C VAL A 66 0.35 15.56 9.05
N THR A 67 0.52 15.58 10.37
CA THR A 67 0.83 14.39 11.15
C THR A 67 -0.44 13.85 11.79
N VAL A 68 -0.65 12.53 11.69
CA VAL A 68 -1.65 11.78 12.45
C VAL A 68 -0.93 10.99 13.55
N PRO A 69 -0.91 11.49 14.81
CA PRO A 69 -0.22 10.84 15.91
C PRO A 69 -0.79 9.45 16.25
N ALA A 70 0.03 8.64 16.94
CA ALA A 70 -0.40 7.35 17.46
C ALA A 70 -1.69 7.47 18.29
N ARG A 71 -2.57 6.47 18.17
CA ARG A 71 -3.89 6.36 18.82
C ARG A 71 -4.96 7.32 18.28
N LYS A 72 -4.69 8.11 17.25
CA LYS A 72 -5.72 8.90 16.56
C LYS A 72 -6.46 8.04 15.54
N ASP A 73 -7.77 8.24 15.44
CA ASP A 73 -8.63 7.62 14.44
C ASP A 73 -9.42 8.73 13.73
N ILE A 74 -8.95 9.08 12.53
CA ILE A 74 -9.41 10.25 11.79
C ILE A 74 -10.07 9.79 10.51
N THR A 75 -11.25 10.32 10.21
CA THR A 75 -11.82 10.34 8.86
C THR A 75 -11.63 11.74 8.28
N LEU A 76 -11.07 11.86 7.09
CA LEU A 76 -10.92 13.12 6.37
C LEU A 76 -11.85 13.09 5.14
N SER A 77 -12.76 14.05 5.06
CA SER A 77 -13.82 14.11 4.04
C SER A 77 -14.05 15.54 3.53
N GLY A 78 -15.01 15.73 2.61
CA GLY A 78 -15.43 17.05 2.11
C GLY A 78 -15.10 17.32 0.64
N GLY A 79 -14.30 16.47 -0.01
CA GLY A 79 -14.08 16.54 -1.47
C GLY A 79 -13.13 17.64 -1.95
N PHE A 80 -12.46 18.35 -1.05
CA PHE A 80 -11.57 19.48 -1.39
C PHE A 80 -10.15 19.05 -1.72
N THR A 81 -9.38 19.98 -2.30
CA THR A 81 -8.00 19.77 -2.72
C THR A 81 -7.01 20.17 -1.64
N LEU A 82 -6.11 19.25 -1.30
CA LEU A 82 -4.90 19.50 -0.54
C LEU A 82 -3.73 19.63 -1.51
N THR A 83 -3.11 20.81 -1.57
CA THR A 83 -2.07 21.11 -2.56
C THR A 83 -0.71 21.22 -1.90
N ARG A 84 0.27 20.40 -2.28
CA ARG A 84 1.65 20.55 -1.78
C ARG A 84 2.26 21.88 -2.26
N THR A 85 2.96 22.58 -1.36
CA THR A 85 3.68 23.83 -1.71
C THR A 85 5.19 23.72 -1.51
N ASN A 86 5.68 22.55 -1.11
CA ASN A 86 7.10 22.24 -0.95
C ASN A 86 7.34 20.72 -0.99
N SER A 87 8.61 20.32 -0.83
CA SER A 87 9.05 18.92 -0.94
C SER A 87 8.82 18.06 0.32
N ALA A 88 8.21 18.59 1.38
CA ALA A 88 7.92 17.81 2.59
C ALA A 88 6.90 16.69 2.31
N ILE A 89 6.85 15.73 3.24
CA ILE A 89 5.79 14.74 3.33
C ILE A 89 4.46 15.50 3.49
N ALA A 90 3.43 15.15 2.72
CA ALA A 90 2.10 15.73 2.87
C ALA A 90 1.42 15.17 4.12
N PHE A 91 1.38 13.83 4.26
CA PHE A 91 0.78 13.13 5.39
C PHE A 91 1.74 12.12 6.02
N ASP A 92 1.91 12.20 7.34
CA ASP A 92 2.68 11.23 8.13
C ASP A 92 1.78 10.57 9.17
N ILE A 93 1.37 9.34 8.88
CA ILE A 93 0.48 8.53 9.71
C ILE A 93 1.35 7.63 10.57
N LYS A 94 1.40 7.92 11.87
CA LYS A 94 2.27 7.22 12.81
C LYS A 94 1.76 5.81 13.12
N GLU A 95 2.66 4.96 13.59
CA GLU A 95 2.29 3.64 14.10
C GLU A 95 1.21 3.76 15.18
N GLY A 96 0.19 2.90 15.08
CA GLY A 96 -0.98 2.94 15.97
C GLY A 96 -2.00 4.04 15.66
N ALA A 97 -1.81 4.82 14.59
CA ALA A 97 -2.82 5.76 14.08
C ALA A 97 -3.68 5.12 12.97
N SER A 98 -4.84 5.72 12.71
CA SER A 98 -5.77 5.36 11.64
C SER A 98 -6.22 6.63 10.90
N LEU A 99 -6.09 6.64 9.58
CA LEU A 99 -6.61 7.68 8.70
C LEU A 99 -7.48 7.04 7.62
N THR A 100 -8.75 7.42 7.60
CA THR A 100 -9.70 7.12 6.52
C THR A 100 -9.81 8.34 5.61
N TRP A 101 -9.60 8.15 4.32
CA TRP A 101 -9.56 9.17 3.27
C TRP A 101 -10.80 9.01 2.39
N GLN A 102 -11.70 9.99 2.44
CA GLN A 102 -12.98 9.99 1.73
C GLN A 102 -13.04 11.16 0.75
N ASP A 103 -12.83 10.84 -0.53
CA ASP A 103 -12.99 11.77 -1.66
C ASP A 103 -12.08 13.00 -1.67
N ILE A 104 -11.02 13.03 -0.86
CA ILE A 104 -10.05 14.13 -0.88
C ILE A 104 -9.12 14.02 -2.10
N ILE A 105 -8.80 15.17 -2.69
CA ILE A 105 -7.80 15.28 -3.76
C ILE A 105 -6.48 15.71 -3.12
N LEU A 106 -5.42 14.94 -3.29
CA LEU A 106 -4.05 15.34 -2.98
C LEU A 106 -3.33 15.68 -4.29
N ASP A 107 -3.15 16.98 -4.54
CA ASP A 107 -2.36 17.48 -5.66
C ASP A 107 -0.90 17.68 -5.23
N GLY A 108 -0.01 16.92 -5.87
CA GLY A 108 1.42 17.02 -5.67
C GLY A 108 2.03 18.34 -6.15
N ASN A 109 1.31 19.10 -6.98
CA ASN A 109 1.68 20.40 -7.54
C ASN A 109 3.08 20.40 -8.18
N ALA A 110 3.42 19.27 -8.81
CA ALA A 110 4.74 18.97 -9.33
C ALA A 110 5.91 19.23 -8.35
N GLN A 111 5.62 19.29 -7.05
CA GLN A 111 6.64 19.47 -6.01
C GLN A 111 7.44 18.18 -5.89
N ASP A 112 8.75 18.33 -5.86
CA ASP A 112 9.69 17.22 -5.72
C ASP A 112 9.50 16.48 -4.38
N THR A 113 10.17 15.35 -4.20
CA THR A 113 10.19 14.60 -2.95
C THR A 113 11.62 14.39 -2.49
N ASN A 114 11.84 14.27 -1.19
CA ASN A 114 13.17 14.06 -0.62
C ASN A 114 13.66 12.61 -0.78
N TYR A 115 14.98 12.40 -0.75
CA TYR A 115 15.61 11.08 -0.74
C TYR A 115 15.05 10.17 0.37
N LYS A 116 14.75 8.90 0.03
CA LYS A 116 14.19 7.90 0.97
C LYS A 116 12.93 8.41 1.71
N SER A 117 12.02 9.06 0.99
CA SER A 117 10.82 9.68 1.56
C SER A 117 9.54 9.23 0.89
N ALA A 118 8.43 9.88 1.23
CA ALA A 118 7.11 9.64 0.66
C ALA A 118 6.28 10.93 0.56
N VAL A 119 5.21 10.91 -0.23
CA VAL A 119 4.19 11.97 -0.16
C VAL A 119 3.20 11.66 0.96
N ILE A 120 2.73 10.42 1.04
CA ILE A 120 2.01 9.86 2.18
C ILE A 120 2.88 8.77 2.79
N ASN A 121 3.33 8.99 4.03
CA ASN A 121 4.08 8.02 4.82
C ASN A 121 3.13 7.34 5.82
N ASN A 122 2.87 6.06 5.64
CA ASN A 122 1.98 5.27 6.48
C ASN A 122 2.74 4.23 7.29
N GLN A 123 2.76 4.40 8.60
CA GLN A 123 3.25 3.43 9.59
C GLN A 123 2.11 2.84 10.44
N GLY A 124 0.89 3.39 10.30
CA GLY A 124 -0.32 2.94 10.96
C GLY A 124 -1.30 2.35 9.96
N LYS A 125 -2.54 2.83 9.96
CA LYS A 125 -3.58 2.39 9.02
C LYS A 125 -4.00 3.55 8.11
N LEU A 126 -3.97 3.32 6.80
CA LEU A 126 -4.49 4.23 5.79
C LEU A 126 -5.58 3.51 4.99
N ILE A 127 -6.79 4.05 4.96
CA ILE A 127 -7.92 3.52 4.20
C ILE A 127 -8.35 4.57 3.19
N ILE A 128 -8.23 4.28 1.89
CA ILE A 128 -8.64 5.15 0.78
C ILE A 128 -9.95 4.62 0.22
N ASN A 129 -11.04 5.36 0.46
CA ASN A 129 -12.37 5.01 -0.05
C ASN A 129 -12.71 5.73 -1.35
N GLY A 130 -12.02 6.84 -1.65
CA GLY A 130 -12.30 7.70 -2.81
C GLY A 130 -11.26 8.80 -2.95
N GLY A 131 -11.44 9.68 -3.94
CA GLY A 131 -10.56 10.82 -4.20
C GLY A 131 -9.40 10.53 -5.14
N GLU A 132 -8.43 11.42 -5.19
CA GLU A 132 -7.33 11.40 -6.17
C GLU A 132 -5.99 11.71 -5.50
N ILE A 133 -4.92 11.06 -5.95
CA ILE A 133 -3.54 11.43 -5.65
C ILE A 133 -2.83 11.60 -6.99
N LYS A 134 -2.51 12.84 -7.35
CA LYS A 134 -2.00 13.16 -8.69
C LYS A 134 -0.94 14.23 -8.73
N ASN A 135 -0.30 14.37 -9.89
CA ASN A 135 0.65 15.44 -10.18
C ASN A 135 1.81 15.51 -9.16
N VAL A 136 2.21 14.36 -8.61
CA VAL A 136 3.41 14.23 -7.80
C VAL A 136 4.60 14.07 -8.72
N ARG A 137 5.68 14.81 -8.42
CA ARG A 137 6.97 14.65 -9.10
C ARG A 137 8.03 14.19 -8.10
N SER A 138 8.91 13.28 -8.52
CA SER A 138 10.12 12.97 -7.76
C SER A 138 11.31 12.71 -8.67
N ASN A 139 12.42 13.42 -8.45
CA ASN A 139 13.73 13.04 -9.00
C ASN A 139 14.63 12.35 -7.96
N SER A 140 14.11 12.10 -6.75
CA SER A 140 14.85 11.46 -5.65
C SER A 140 14.71 9.94 -5.67
N ALA A 141 15.81 9.26 -5.32
CA ALA A 141 15.83 7.81 -5.20
C ALA A 141 15.04 7.32 -3.98
N MET A 142 14.52 6.09 -4.08
CA MET A 142 13.91 5.33 -2.99
C MET A 142 12.61 5.93 -2.43
N VAL A 143 11.92 6.71 -3.24
CA VAL A 143 10.65 7.38 -2.91
C VAL A 143 9.47 6.47 -3.19
N GLY A 144 8.46 6.49 -2.32
CA GLY A 144 7.13 5.98 -2.64
C GLY A 144 6.09 7.10 -2.55
N ILE A 145 5.21 7.29 -3.53
CA ILE A 145 4.17 8.34 -3.41
C ILE A 145 3.28 8.04 -2.22
N VAL A 146 2.73 6.82 -2.18
CA VAL A 146 2.11 6.25 -0.97
C VAL A 146 3.02 5.12 -0.48
N THR A 147 3.61 5.30 0.69
CA THR A 147 4.46 4.28 1.31
C THR A 147 3.79 3.71 2.54
N ALA A 148 3.58 2.39 2.57
CA ALA A 148 3.26 1.66 3.79
C ALA A 148 4.52 0.94 4.29
N LYS A 149 4.89 1.20 5.55
CA LYS A 149 6.18 0.78 6.11
C LYS A 149 6.06 0.32 7.55
N GLY A 150 6.52 -0.91 7.81
CA GLY A 150 6.56 -1.51 9.14
C GLY A 150 5.53 -2.64 9.31
N PRO A 151 5.73 -3.56 10.27
CA PRO A 151 4.92 -4.78 10.41
C PRO A 151 3.46 -4.52 10.77
N ASN A 152 3.15 -3.34 11.33
CA ASN A 152 1.80 -2.94 11.71
C ASN A 152 1.17 -1.97 10.70
N ALA A 153 1.89 -1.60 9.64
CA ALA A 153 1.42 -0.67 8.63
C ALA A 153 0.47 -1.37 7.65
N VAL A 154 -0.74 -0.83 7.51
CA VAL A 154 -1.75 -1.35 6.60
C VAL A 154 -2.24 -0.23 5.68
N LEU A 155 -2.16 -0.46 4.38
CA LEU A 155 -2.83 0.33 3.37
C LEU A 155 -4.05 -0.46 2.86
N THR A 156 -5.19 0.20 2.73
CA THR A 156 -6.38 -0.36 2.09
C THR A 156 -6.88 0.63 1.04
N MET A 157 -6.99 0.21 -0.23
CA MET A 157 -7.72 0.95 -1.27
C MET A 157 -9.04 0.24 -1.57
N ASN A 158 -10.15 0.86 -1.19
CA ASN A 158 -11.49 0.45 -1.59
C ASN A 158 -11.97 1.24 -2.83
N GLY A 159 -11.39 2.41 -3.07
CA GLY A 159 -11.70 3.30 -4.18
C GLY A 159 -10.60 4.33 -4.40
N GLY A 160 -10.95 5.42 -5.09
CA GLY A 160 -10.03 6.50 -5.42
C GLY A 160 -9.04 6.15 -6.54
N SER A 161 -8.19 7.10 -6.89
CA SER A 161 -7.19 6.93 -7.95
C SER A 161 -5.83 7.52 -7.60
N ILE A 162 -4.76 6.88 -8.07
CA ILE A 162 -3.39 7.38 -7.97
C ILE A 162 -2.81 7.45 -9.38
N HIS A 163 -2.75 8.65 -9.95
CA HIS A 163 -2.51 8.81 -11.38
C HIS A 163 -1.74 10.07 -11.78
N ASP A 164 -1.25 10.09 -13.02
CA ASP A 164 -0.50 11.20 -13.60
C ASP A 164 0.67 11.67 -12.72
N ASN A 165 1.34 10.72 -12.07
CA ASN A 165 2.53 10.98 -11.29
C ASN A 165 3.78 10.63 -12.07
N TYR A 166 4.85 11.37 -11.80
CA TYR A 166 6.11 11.24 -12.51
C TYR A 166 7.27 11.04 -11.55
N MET A 167 8.03 9.97 -11.72
CA MET A 167 9.26 9.71 -10.98
C MET A 167 10.38 9.37 -11.95
N SER A 168 11.62 9.80 -11.69
CA SER A 168 12.72 9.65 -12.65
C SER A 168 14.02 9.14 -12.03
N ASN A 169 13.94 8.44 -10.90
CA ASN A 169 15.11 7.89 -10.20
C ASN A 169 14.83 6.47 -9.69
N GLN A 170 15.86 5.80 -9.18
CA GLN A 170 15.87 4.38 -8.82
C GLN A 170 15.12 4.04 -7.51
N PHE A 171 14.62 2.81 -7.43
CA PHE A 171 13.89 2.21 -6.30
C PHE A 171 12.59 2.93 -5.92
N THR A 172 11.99 3.61 -6.89
CA THR A 172 10.77 4.37 -6.70
C THR A 172 9.55 3.53 -7.04
N ASN A 173 8.48 3.73 -6.30
CA ASN A 173 7.19 3.10 -6.62
C ASN A 173 6.07 4.10 -6.40
N VAL A 174 4.97 4.01 -7.15
CA VAL A 174 3.80 4.85 -6.88
C VAL A 174 3.21 4.44 -5.53
N VAL A 175 2.94 3.15 -5.38
CA VAL A 175 2.59 2.53 -4.10
C VAL A 175 3.73 1.61 -3.66
N LYS A 176 4.31 1.89 -2.50
CA LYS A 176 5.46 1.16 -1.94
C LYS A 176 5.09 0.46 -0.64
N ILE A 177 5.17 -0.87 -0.63
CA ILE A 177 4.89 -1.71 0.54
C ILE A 177 6.19 -2.37 0.99
N THR A 178 6.65 -2.06 2.20
CA THR A 178 7.99 -2.46 2.67
C THR A 178 8.05 -2.67 4.18
N GLU A 179 9.16 -3.25 4.65
CA GLU A 179 9.45 -3.49 6.08
C GLU A 179 8.34 -4.23 6.82
N GLY A 180 7.65 -5.16 6.15
CA GLY A 180 6.60 -5.99 6.75
C GLY A 180 5.18 -5.45 6.60
N ALA A 181 4.97 -4.37 5.85
CA ALA A 181 3.66 -3.77 5.66
C ALA A 181 2.71 -4.64 4.81
N SER A 182 1.41 -4.37 4.92
CA SER A 182 0.36 -5.03 4.14
C SER A 182 -0.45 -4.03 3.29
N PHE A 183 -0.82 -4.42 2.08
CA PHE A 183 -1.71 -3.66 1.20
C PHE A 183 -2.90 -4.50 0.73
N PHE A 184 -4.11 -4.00 0.95
CA PHE A 184 -5.34 -4.57 0.44
C PHE A 184 -5.94 -3.67 -0.64
N MET A 185 -5.93 -4.13 -1.89
CA MET A 185 -6.54 -3.44 -3.03
C MET A 185 -7.86 -4.11 -3.39
N ASN A 186 -8.94 -3.59 -2.82
CA ASN A 186 -10.31 -4.07 -3.04
C ASN A 186 -11.00 -3.33 -4.20
N GLY A 187 -10.51 -2.12 -4.50
CA GLY A 187 -11.02 -1.26 -5.56
C GLY A 187 -10.03 -0.14 -5.89
N GLY A 188 -10.52 0.89 -6.59
CA GLY A 188 -9.71 2.03 -7.02
C GLY A 188 -8.81 1.74 -8.21
N ASP A 189 -8.05 2.77 -8.62
CA ASP A 189 -7.21 2.74 -9.82
C ASP A 189 -5.81 3.29 -9.56
N ILE A 190 -4.78 2.61 -10.06
CA ILE A 190 -3.40 3.11 -10.10
C ILE A 190 -3.02 3.19 -11.57
N SER A 191 -3.05 4.39 -12.15
CA SER A 191 -2.98 4.52 -13.61
C SER A 191 -2.14 5.67 -14.14
N ASN A 192 -1.67 5.53 -15.38
CA ASN A 192 -0.98 6.60 -16.12
C ASN A 192 0.21 7.21 -15.36
N ASN A 193 0.86 6.42 -14.49
CA ASN A 193 2.06 6.86 -13.81
C ASN A 193 3.28 6.56 -14.68
N THR A 194 4.23 7.50 -14.69
CA THR A 194 5.47 7.38 -15.45
C THR A 194 6.65 7.35 -14.49
N LEU A 195 7.36 6.22 -14.46
CA LEU A 195 8.59 6.04 -13.72
C LEU A 195 9.72 5.86 -14.72
N GLU A 196 10.38 6.96 -15.10
CA GLU A 196 11.46 6.93 -16.08
C GLU A 196 12.64 6.06 -15.60
N HIS A 197 13.24 5.37 -16.56
CA HIS A 197 14.41 4.52 -16.36
C HIS A 197 15.69 5.25 -16.84
N GLY A 198 16.25 6.15 -16.02
CA GLY A 198 17.49 6.86 -16.32
C GLY A 198 18.72 6.24 -15.66
N GLY A 199 19.53 5.46 -16.40
CA GLY A 199 20.80 4.89 -15.88
C GLY A 199 20.62 3.71 -14.90
N SER A 200 21.74 3.00 -14.60
CA SER A 200 21.82 1.67 -13.99
C SER A 200 20.75 1.27 -12.95
N SER A 201 20.02 0.19 -13.26
CA SER A 201 19.28 -0.70 -12.33
C SER A 201 18.18 -0.02 -11.48
N GLY A 202 17.03 0.22 -12.10
CA GLY A 202 15.99 1.08 -11.55
C GLY A 202 15.03 0.48 -10.51
N LEU A 203 14.76 -0.83 -10.34
CA LEU A 203 13.68 -1.39 -9.49
C LEU A 203 12.41 -0.51 -9.33
N ASN A 204 11.91 0.05 -10.43
CA ASN A 204 10.76 0.96 -10.46
C ASN A 204 9.49 0.26 -10.95
N ALA A 205 8.36 0.44 -10.27
CA ALA A 205 7.04 -0.06 -10.69
C ALA A 205 5.90 0.83 -10.17
N ALA A 206 4.69 0.68 -10.72
CA ALA A 206 3.52 1.34 -10.13
C ALA A 206 3.24 0.79 -8.71
N GLY A 207 3.19 -0.53 -8.55
CA GLY A 207 3.13 -1.20 -7.25
C GLY A 207 4.44 -1.91 -6.91
N GLY A 208 5.02 -1.63 -5.74
CA GLY A 208 6.21 -2.33 -5.24
C GLY A 208 5.92 -3.06 -3.93
N VAL A 209 6.16 -4.38 -3.90
CA VAL A 209 5.99 -5.22 -2.70
C VAL A 209 7.34 -5.81 -2.30
N GLU A 210 8.03 -5.17 -1.35
CA GLU A 210 9.43 -5.44 -1.08
C GLU A 210 9.65 -6.53 -0.01
N GLY A 211 10.57 -7.47 -0.29
CA GLY A 211 11.10 -8.40 0.71
C GLY A 211 12.28 -7.81 1.49
N ILE A 212 12.09 -6.69 2.18
CA ILE A 212 13.15 -5.98 2.94
C ILE A 212 12.69 -5.78 4.37
N LYS A 213 13.53 -6.13 5.36
CA LYS A 213 13.31 -5.97 6.82
C LYS A 213 11.95 -6.47 7.33
N GLY A 214 11.42 -7.51 6.70
CA GLY A 214 10.09 -8.02 6.98
C GLY A 214 9.44 -8.64 5.75
N ASN A 215 8.37 -9.40 5.97
CA ASN A 215 7.57 -9.96 4.89
C ASN A 215 6.47 -8.99 4.52
N SER A 216 6.58 -8.35 3.38
CA SER A 216 5.55 -7.42 2.89
C SER A 216 4.55 -8.16 2.03
N THR A 217 3.28 -7.78 2.13
CA THR A 217 2.19 -8.44 1.40
C THR A 217 1.33 -7.44 0.65
N MET A 218 0.87 -7.85 -0.52
CA MET A 218 -0.22 -7.22 -1.24
C MET A 218 -1.26 -8.27 -1.58
N GLU A 219 -2.52 -7.96 -1.33
CA GLU A 219 -3.67 -8.74 -1.76
C GLU A 219 -4.57 -7.87 -2.62
N MET A 220 -4.77 -8.29 -3.87
CA MET A 220 -5.63 -7.61 -4.83
C MET A 220 -6.86 -8.47 -5.07
N THR A 221 -8.01 -7.99 -4.61
CA THR A 221 -9.33 -8.62 -4.82
C THR A 221 -10.18 -7.85 -5.83
N GLY A 222 -9.82 -6.59 -6.11
CA GLY A 222 -10.46 -5.74 -7.10
C GLY A 222 -9.56 -4.59 -7.53
N GLY A 223 -10.17 -3.57 -8.13
CA GLY A 223 -9.45 -2.39 -8.63
C GLY A 223 -8.65 -2.64 -9.91
N THR A 224 -7.96 -1.59 -10.37
CA THR A 224 -7.24 -1.57 -11.63
C THR A 224 -5.82 -1.01 -11.47
N ILE A 225 -4.85 -1.62 -12.16
CA ILE A 225 -3.48 -1.08 -12.29
C ILE A 225 -3.19 -1.00 -13.78
N THR A 226 -3.27 0.21 -14.35
CA THR A 226 -3.36 0.35 -15.80
C THR A 226 -2.56 1.48 -16.43
N GLY A 227 -2.02 1.27 -17.63
CA GLY A 227 -1.37 2.35 -18.37
C GLY A 227 -0.09 2.90 -17.71
N ASN A 228 0.51 2.17 -16.75
CA ASN A 228 1.72 2.62 -16.09
C ASN A 228 2.95 2.27 -16.94
N THR A 229 3.93 3.18 -16.96
CA THR A 229 5.21 2.98 -17.64
C THR A 229 6.32 3.01 -16.61
N ALA A 230 7.08 1.93 -16.48
CA ALA A 230 8.16 1.81 -15.51
C ALA A 230 9.24 0.82 -15.99
N GLU A 231 10.28 0.58 -15.19
CA GLU A 231 11.22 -0.51 -15.49
C GLU A 231 10.54 -1.89 -15.37
N TYR A 232 9.65 -2.05 -14.39
CA TYR A 232 8.83 -3.24 -14.12
C TYR A 232 7.32 -2.94 -14.18
N GLY A 233 6.92 -2.12 -15.17
CA GLY A 233 5.53 -1.87 -15.58
C GLY A 233 4.55 -1.68 -14.43
N GLY A 234 3.64 -2.65 -14.26
CA GLY A 234 2.58 -2.65 -13.26
C GLY A 234 3.08 -2.92 -11.84
N ILE A 235 3.36 -4.18 -11.51
CA ILE A 235 3.73 -4.58 -10.14
C ILE A 235 5.10 -5.26 -10.12
N LEU A 236 5.99 -4.76 -9.27
CA LEU A 236 7.21 -5.45 -8.86
C LEU A 236 7.00 -6.15 -7.51
N VAL A 237 7.05 -7.48 -7.54
CA VAL A 237 6.93 -8.33 -6.35
C VAL A 237 8.29 -8.91 -6.00
N GLY A 238 8.71 -8.67 -4.77
CA GLY A 238 10.03 -9.03 -4.29
C GLY A 238 11.10 -8.06 -4.75
N THR A 239 12.31 -8.33 -4.28
CA THR A 239 13.49 -7.52 -4.52
C THR A 239 14.67 -8.43 -4.79
N TYR A 240 15.47 -8.14 -5.82
CA TYR A 240 16.87 -8.52 -5.80
C TYR A 240 17.76 -7.71 -6.77
N SER A 241 19.00 -7.50 -6.30
CA SER A 241 20.17 -6.91 -6.94
C SER A 241 20.32 -5.39 -7.01
N LEU A 242 20.43 -4.77 -5.82
CA LEU A 242 21.49 -3.79 -5.55
C LEU A 242 22.10 -4.12 -4.16
N ASN A 243 23.39 -3.84 -3.94
CA ASN A 243 24.11 -4.12 -2.68
C ASN A 243 23.33 -3.68 -1.42
N TYR A 244 22.47 -2.67 -1.59
CA TYR A 244 21.57 -2.11 -0.58
C TYR A 244 20.62 -3.14 0.05
N THR A 245 19.73 -3.79 -0.71
CA THR A 245 18.74 -4.73 -0.14
C THR A 245 19.42 -5.84 0.66
N ARG A 246 20.58 -6.29 0.17
CA ARG A 246 21.41 -7.28 0.85
C ARG A 246 22.00 -6.74 2.14
N SER A 247 22.56 -5.53 2.14
CA SER A 247 23.12 -4.94 3.37
C SER A 247 22.04 -4.76 4.44
N GLU A 248 20.84 -4.34 4.04
CA GLU A 248 19.72 -4.19 4.96
C GLU A 248 19.29 -5.53 5.56
N ASN A 249 19.02 -6.55 4.75
CA ASN A 249 18.51 -7.83 5.25
C ASN A 249 19.58 -8.69 5.93
N TRP A 250 20.83 -8.70 5.44
CA TRP A 250 21.86 -9.61 5.95
C TRP A 250 22.59 -9.05 7.17
N SER A 251 22.36 -7.78 7.50
CA SER A 251 22.82 -7.21 8.77
C SER A 251 22.07 -7.77 9.98
N ASN A 252 20.89 -8.38 9.78
CA ASN A 252 20.10 -8.98 10.85
C ASN A 252 19.54 -10.34 10.41
N PRO A 253 19.90 -11.45 11.08
CA PRO A 253 19.40 -12.79 10.74
C PRO A 253 17.87 -12.91 10.68
N ALA A 254 17.12 -12.08 11.41
CA ALA A 254 15.65 -12.06 11.38
C ALA A 254 15.06 -11.69 10.00
N TYR A 255 15.83 -11.01 9.14
CA TYR A 255 15.37 -10.52 7.84
C TYR A 255 15.98 -11.27 6.65
N LEU A 256 16.81 -12.28 6.92
CA LEU A 256 17.55 -13.02 5.88
C LEU A 256 16.62 -13.66 4.83
N TYR A 257 15.42 -14.02 5.25
CA TYR A 257 14.39 -14.69 4.45
C TYR A 257 13.16 -13.82 4.24
N SER A 258 13.32 -12.49 4.33
CA SER A 258 12.25 -11.54 4.02
C SER A 258 11.80 -11.68 2.58
N THR A 259 10.48 -11.67 2.37
CA THR A 259 9.85 -11.88 1.06
C THR A 259 8.83 -10.79 0.76
N GLY A 260 8.65 -10.50 -0.53
CA GLY A 260 7.50 -9.75 -1.01
C GLY A 260 6.49 -10.74 -1.58
N THR A 261 5.23 -10.68 -1.14
CA THR A 261 4.20 -11.60 -1.63
C THR A 261 3.03 -10.83 -2.23
N LEU A 262 2.67 -11.15 -3.46
CA LEU A 262 1.43 -10.73 -4.10
C LEU A 262 0.46 -11.90 -4.17
N LYS A 263 -0.75 -11.69 -3.65
CA LYS A 263 -1.91 -12.54 -3.86
C LYS A 263 -2.87 -11.83 -4.82
N LEU A 264 -3.04 -12.38 -6.02
CA LEU A 264 -3.97 -11.87 -7.02
C LEU A 264 -5.23 -12.75 -7.01
N ASN A 265 -6.26 -12.28 -6.33
CA ASN A 265 -7.55 -12.96 -6.17
C ASN A 265 -8.64 -12.35 -7.07
N GLY A 266 -8.39 -11.16 -7.63
CA GLY A 266 -9.31 -10.42 -8.49
C GLY A 266 -8.68 -9.16 -9.06
N GLY A 267 -9.49 -8.29 -9.68
CA GLY A 267 -9.02 -7.03 -10.28
C GLY A 267 -8.35 -7.19 -11.65
N ILE A 268 -7.85 -6.07 -12.20
CA ILE A 268 -7.31 -5.98 -13.56
C ILE A 268 -5.93 -5.30 -13.54
N ILE A 269 -4.94 -5.95 -14.15
CA ILE A 269 -3.62 -5.39 -14.42
C ILE A 269 -3.46 -5.32 -15.94
N SER A 270 -3.57 -4.12 -16.53
CA SER A 270 -3.62 -4.02 -18.00
C SER A 270 -2.90 -2.84 -18.62
N ASN A 271 -2.45 -3.00 -19.86
CA ASN A 271 -1.82 -1.95 -20.65
C ASN A 271 -0.61 -1.27 -19.97
N ASN A 272 0.06 -1.98 -19.06
CA ASN A 272 1.29 -1.48 -18.46
C ASN A 272 2.48 -1.81 -19.37
N THR A 273 3.47 -0.93 -19.38
CA THR A 273 4.68 -1.06 -20.20
C THR A 273 5.90 -1.10 -19.29
N ALA A 274 6.65 -2.21 -19.35
CA ALA A 274 7.92 -2.37 -18.67
C ALA A 274 9.09 -2.21 -19.66
N ALA A 275 10.16 -1.55 -19.21
CA ALA A 275 11.41 -1.46 -19.98
C ALA A 275 12.27 -2.74 -19.89
N THR A 276 12.00 -3.62 -18.92
CA THR A 276 12.83 -4.81 -18.68
C THR A 276 12.01 -6.10 -18.64
N LEU A 277 11.23 -6.31 -17.57
CA LEU A 277 10.59 -7.60 -17.27
C LEU A 277 9.21 -7.37 -16.70
N GLY A 278 8.26 -8.25 -17.02
CA GLY A 278 6.99 -8.32 -16.30
C GLY A 278 6.14 -7.07 -16.51
N GLY A 279 5.67 -6.87 -17.75
CA GLY A 279 4.87 -5.69 -18.10
C GLY A 279 3.69 -5.49 -17.16
N GLY A 280 2.95 -6.58 -16.88
CA GLY A 280 1.94 -6.62 -15.83
C GLY A 280 2.55 -6.84 -14.46
N ILE A 281 3.21 -7.99 -14.25
CA ILE A 281 3.80 -8.38 -12.97
C ILE A 281 5.22 -8.89 -13.19
N ALA A 282 6.18 -8.31 -12.47
CA ALA A 282 7.53 -8.83 -12.33
C ALA A 282 7.72 -9.48 -10.96
N VAL A 283 8.12 -10.75 -10.93
CA VAL A 283 8.47 -11.48 -9.70
C VAL A 283 9.98 -11.62 -9.63
N ASN A 284 10.61 -10.92 -8.71
CA ASN A 284 12.06 -10.79 -8.62
C ASN A 284 12.60 -11.36 -7.30
N GLY A 285 13.57 -12.28 -7.39
CA GLY A 285 14.41 -12.74 -6.28
C GLY A 285 13.64 -13.24 -5.06
N THR A 286 13.34 -12.36 -4.11
CA THR A 286 12.55 -12.67 -2.90
C THR A 286 11.03 -12.70 -3.13
N GLY A 287 10.59 -12.48 -4.37
CA GLY A 287 9.18 -12.31 -4.73
C GLY A 287 8.39 -13.60 -4.82
N LYS A 288 7.12 -13.55 -4.40
CA LYS A 288 6.18 -14.66 -4.54
C LYS A 288 4.87 -14.15 -5.11
N LEU A 289 4.46 -14.70 -6.24
CA LEU A 289 3.14 -14.50 -6.82
C LEU A 289 2.28 -15.74 -6.55
N ILE A 290 1.09 -15.52 -6.03
CA ILE A 290 0.00 -16.49 -5.97
C ILE A 290 -1.17 -15.86 -6.72
N MET A 291 -1.62 -16.50 -7.79
CA MET A 291 -2.72 -16.03 -8.64
C MET A 291 -3.87 -17.04 -8.58
N ASP A 292 -4.94 -16.64 -7.90
CA ASP A 292 -6.17 -17.40 -7.70
C ASP A 292 -7.37 -16.71 -8.39
N GLY A 293 -7.11 -15.70 -9.23
CA GLY A 293 -8.12 -14.95 -9.97
C GLY A 293 -7.53 -13.73 -10.69
N GLY A 294 -8.42 -12.80 -11.08
CA GLY A 294 -8.03 -11.55 -11.75
C GLY A 294 -7.71 -11.66 -13.24
N THR A 295 -7.41 -10.52 -13.87
CA THR A 295 -7.07 -10.44 -15.29
C THR A 295 -5.76 -9.69 -15.51
N ILE A 296 -4.85 -10.26 -16.31
CA ILE A 296 -3.61 -9.64 -16.77
C ILE A 296 -3.64 -9.54 -18.29
N SER A 297 -3.81 -8.33 -18.84
CA SER A 297 -4.02 -8.17 -20.28
C SER A 297 -3.38 -6.94 -20.93
N GLY A 298 -2.99 -7.04 -22.20
CA GLY A 298 -2.46 -5.90 -22.97
C GLY A 298 -1.12 -5.34 -22.47
N ASN A 299 -0.45 -6.02 -21.53
CA ASN A 299 0.80 -5.54 -20.97
C ASN A 299 2.00 -5.87 -21.86
N LYS A 300 3.03 -5.03 -21.84
CA LYS A 300 4.21 -5.12 -22.72
C LYS A 300 5.51 -5.07 -21.94
N ALA A 301 6.48 -5.90 -22.32
CA ALA A 301 7.84 -5.90 -21.77
C ALA A 301 8.80 -6.65 -22.69
N PRO A 302 10.11 -6.38 -22.68
CA PRO A 302 11.06 -7.24 -23.39
C PRO A 302 11.04 -8.70 -22.94
N PHE A 303 10.82 -8.94 -21.65
CA PHE A 303 10.70 -10.28 -21.09
C PHE A 303 9.39 -10.42 -20.30
N GLY A 304 8.52 -11.36 -20.71
CA GLY A 304 7.29 -11.66 -19.99
C GLY A 304 6.31 -10.48 -19.92
N GLY A 305 5.69 -10.11 -21.05
CA GLY A 305 4.74 -8.99 -21.12
C GLY A 305 3.64 -9.04 -20.05
N GLY A 306 3.07 -10.23 -19.80
CA GLY A 306 2.09 -10.42 -18.72
C GLY A 306 2.77 -10.60 -17.37
N ILE A 307 3.45 -11.74 -17.20
CA ILE A 307 4.21 -12.09 -15.99
C ILE A 307 5.64 -12.42 -16.40
N GLY A 308 6.61 -11.84 -15.70
CA GLY A 308 8.02 -12.17 -15.82
C GLY A 308 8.59 -12.59 -14.46
N VAL A 309 9.26 -13.74 -14.41
CA VAL A 309 9.89 -14.24 -13.18
C VAL A 309 11.40 -14.27 -13.37
N ASN A 310 12.14 -13.65 -12.46
CA ASN A 310 13.59 -13.70 -12.43
C ASN A 310 14.06 -14.02 -11.02
N ASP A 311 14.69 -15.18 -10.89
CA ASP A 311 15.17 -15.72 -9.64
C ASP A 311 16.63 -15.31 -9.34
N TYR A 312 17.36 -14.89 -10.37
CA TYR A 312 18.78 -14.51 -10.33
C TYR A 312 19.77 -15.67 -10.05
N LEU A 313 19.42 -16.92 -10.33
CA LEU A 313 20.40 -18.01 -10.30
C LEU A 313 21.26 -17.99 -11.58
N THR A 314 22.52 -17.58 -11.47
CA THR A 314 23.39 -17.41 -12.66
C THR A 314 24.15 -18.67 -13.09
N SER A 315 24.21 -19.72 -12.26
CA SER A 315 24.86 -21.01 -12.61
C SER A 315 24.53 -22.14 -11.64
N ALA A 316 24.54 -23.40 -12.11
CA ALA A 316 24.25 -24.61 -11.32
C ALA A 316 25.33 -24.93 -10.26
N ASP A 317 26.58 -24.51 -10.48
CA ASP A 317 27.65 -24.52 -9.47
C ASP A 317 27.50 -23.36 -8.45
N GLY A 318 26.56 -22.43 -8.67
CA GLY A 318 26.18 -21.36 -7.77
C GLY A 318 27.37 -20.58 -7.24
N ARG A 319 28.30 -20.13 -8.12
CA ARG A 319 29.66 -19.62 -7.80
C ARG A 319 29.82 -18.65 -6.63
N ARG A 320 28.74 -18.08 -6.10
CA ARG A 320 28.73 -17.18 -4.93
C ARG A 320 28.11 -17.77 -3.65
N PHE A 321 27.09 -18.62 -3.75
CA PHE A 321 26.33 -19.12 -2.58
C PHE A 321 26.01 -20.64 -2.62
N GLY A 322 26.13 -21.30 -3.77
CA GLY A 322 25.59 -22.65 -4.01
C GLY A 322 24.06 -22.64 -4.19
N GLU A 323 23.52 -23.53 -5.02
CA GLU A 323 22.08 -23.58 -5.34
C GLU A 323 21.22 -23.72 -4.08
N ALA A 324 21.54 -24.65 -3.18
CA ALA A 324 20.76 -24.90 -1.97
C ALA A 324 20.63 -23.66 -1.07
N ARG A 325 21.73 -22.90 -0.93
CA ARG A 325 21.74 -21.67 -0.15
C ARG A 325 21.00 -20.54 -0.87
N TRP A 326 21.15 -20.46 -2.20
CA TRP A 326 20.44 -19.52 -3.04
C TRP A 326 18.91 -19.73 -2.93
N ARG A 327 18.42 -20.98 -2.96
CA ARG A 327 16.99 -21.29 -2.82
C ARG A 327 16.41 -20.83 -1.48
N GLY A 328 17.23 -20.84 -0.44
CA GLY A 328 16.85 -20.27 0.86
C GLY A 328 16.63 -18.76 0.78
N PHE A 329 17.46 -18.03 0.04
CA PHE A 329 17.42 -16.57 -0.02
C PHE A 329 16.50 -16.01 -1.11
N PHE A 330 16.38 -16.70 -2.24
CA PHE A 330 15.73 -16.19 -3.45
C PHE A 330 14.72 -17.21 -3.98
N PRO A 331 13.56 -17.33 -3.33
CA PRO A 331 12.52 -18.27 -3.71
C PRO A 331 11.58 -17.68 -4.78
N ALA A 332 12.09 -16.96 -5.77
CA ALA A 332 11.23 -16.30 -6.77
C ALA A 332 10.29 -17.34 -7.39
N SER A 333 8.98 -17.15 -7.21
CA SER A 333 8.01 -18.17 -7.58
C SER A 333 6.69 -17.55 -8.02
N ALA A 334 6.07 -18.14 -9.03
CA ALA A 334 4.71 -17.85 -9.43
C ALA A 334 3.89 -19.14 -9.41
N SER A 335 2.81 -19.15 -8.63
CA SER A 335 1.77 -20.19 -8.66
C SER A 335 0.52 -19.60 -9.27
N ILE A 336 0.04 -20.19 -10.37
CA ILE A 336 -1.14 -19.72 -11.10
C ILE A 336 -2.18 -20.85 -11.05
N ASN A 337 -3.22 -20.64 -10.26
CA ASN A 337 -4.28 -21.60 -10.02
C ASN A 337 -5.57 -21.25 -10.79
N ASP A 338 -5.86 -19.95 -10.98
CA ASP A 338 -7.01 -19.45 -11.75
C ASP A 338 -6.72 -18.02 -12.31
N GLY A 339 -7.67 -17.45 -13.05
CA GLY A 339 -7.62 -16.12 -13.64
C GLY A 339 -7.31 -16.12 -15.15
N LEU A 340 -7.30 -14.91 -15.74
CA LEU A 340 -7.13 -14.73 -17.19
C LEU A 340 -5.83 -13.97 -17.51
N ILE A 341 -4.97 -14.57 -18.32
CA ILE A 341 -3.78 -13.92 -18.87
C ILE A 341 -3.90 -13.91 -20.39
N THR A 342 -4.08 -12.74 -21.02
CA THR A 342 -4.38 -12.67 -22.45
C THR A 342 -3.88 -11.39 -23.12
N GLY A 343 -3.48 -11.48 -24.40
CA GLY A 343 -3.11 -10.31 -25.20
C GLY A 343 -1.88 -9.53 -24.68
N ASN A 344 -1.02 -10.16 -23.88
CA ASN A 344 0.23 -9.56 -23.43
C ASN A 344 1.34 -9.83 -24.46
N GLU A 345 2.30 -8.91 -24.59
CA GLU A 345 3.31 -8.91 -25.66
C GLU A 345 4.73 -8.86 -25.09
N ALA A 346 5.61 -9.73 -25.60
CA ALA A 346 7.05 -9.58 -25.44
C ALA A 346 7.60 -8.72 -26.59
N THR A 347 8.27 -7.61 -26.28
CA THR A 347 8.68 -6.57 -27.25
C THR A 347 10.17 -6.58 -27.57
#